data_AF-A0A962CYG1-F1
#
_entry.id   AF-A0A962CYG1-F1
#
_cell.length_a   1.000
_cell.length_b   1.000
_cell.length_c   1.000
_cell.angle_alpha   90.00
_cell.angle_beta   90.00
_cell.angle_gamma   90.00
#
_symmetry.space_group_name_H-M   'P 1'
#
loop_
_entity.id
_entity.type
_entity.pdbx_description
1 polymer ?
#
loop_
_entity_poly.entity_id
_entity_poly.type
_entity_poly.pdbx_seq_one_letter_code
_entity_poly.pdbx_strand_id
1 'polypeptide(L)'
;MRVMPKNTNINLANKVARFKKWASSRQGTYGEWECDYQHWDELWKAAEESMKDFSHENSDIETINNLLYTIARDNEIERLRKEAIKYPELLRQLARFGVDSSEPDAKWQVSVSVADAQLPDAADLIRPYLNDNNEYVRRRSLLAIAPFSPNEAEEIAKVWMDKDYEYSRIAGLHVLDILKSECLELYLERHANDSSKYVRSNVEDIRKQRYRE
;
A
#
# COMPACT_ATOMS: atom_id res chain seq x y z
N MET A 1 22.93 0.08 27.03
CA MET A 1 22.17 -1.02 27.66
C MET A 1 21.53 -1.81 26.54
N ARG A 2 21.82 -3.11 26.39
CA ARG A 2 21.28 -3.91 25.28
C ARG A 2 19.86 -4.31 25.67
N VAL A 3 18.86 -3.68 25.04
CA VAL A 3 17.44 -4.07 25.24
C VAL A 3 17.29 -5.49 24.71
N MET A 4 16.85 -6.42 25.57
CA MET A 4 16.57 -7.78 25.15
C MET A 4 15.31 -7.79 24.29
N PRO A 5 15.29 -8.49 23.14
CA PRO A 5 14.10 -8.55 22.29
C PRO A 5 12.93 -9.16 23.07
N LYS A 6 11.74 -8.55 22.96
CA LYS A 6 10.52 -9.08 23.58
C LYS A 6 10.18 -10.46 23.00
N ASN A 7 9.52 -11.31 23.79
CA ASN A 7 9.11 -12.64 23.35
C ASN A 7 8.25 -12.63 22.07
N THR A 8 7.47 -11.56 21.85
CA THR A 8 6.67 -11.37 20.64
C THR A 8 7.53 -11.12 19.40
N ASN A 9 8.62 -10.35 19.49
CA ASN A 9 9.56 -10.15 18.37
C ASN A 9 10.22 -11.47 17.95
N ILE A 10 10.67 -12.27 18.94
CA ILE A 10 11.28 -13.59 18.69
C ILE A 10 10.24 -14.53 18.04
N ASN A 11 8.99 -14.48 18.50
CA ASN A 11 7.91 -15.28 17.93
C ASN A 11 7.68 -14.93 16.44
N LEU A 12 7.51 -13.64 16.11
CA LEU A 12 7.32 -13.20 14.73
C LEU A 12 8.51 -13.59 13.84
N ALA A 13 9.75 -13.35 14.29
CA ALA A 13 10.94 -13.72 13.53
C ALA A 13 10.96 -15.23 13.20
N ASN A 14 10.60 -16.09 14.16
CA ASN A 14 10.51 -17.53 13.94
C ASN A 14 9.42 -17.90 12.94
N LYS A 15 8.25 -17.25 12.98
CA LYS A 15 7.17 -17.50 12.01
C LYS A 15 7.55 -17.03 10.60
N VAL A 16 8.19 -15.87 10.48
CA VAL A 16 8.72 -15.37 9.20
C VAL A 16 9.79 -16.30 8.65
N ALA A 17 10.71 -16.78 9.48
CA ALA A 17 11.74 -17.74 9.06
C ALA A 17 11.12 -19.06 8.57
N ARG A 18 10.07 -19.55 9.24
CA ARG A 18 9.30 -20.73 8.81
C ARG A 18 8.63 -20.50 7.45
N PHE A 19 7.99 -19.35 7.27
CA PHE A 19 7.39 -18.98 5.98
C PHE A 19 8.44 -18.93 4.88
N LYS A 20 9.56 -18.24 5.09
CA LYS A 20 10.66 -18.14 4.12
C LYS A 20 11.22 -19.51 3.74
N LYS A 21 11.39 -20.43 4.71
CA LYS A 21 11.84 -21.81 4.46
C LYS A 21 10.82 -22.60 3.64
N TRP A 22 9.53 -22.43 3.93
CA TRP A 22 8.48 -23.05 3.14
C TRP A 22 8.47 -22.50 1.71
N ALA A 23 8.49 -21.18 1.54
CA ALA A 23 8.51 -20.51 0.25
C ALA A 23 9.69 -20.95 -0.61
N SER A 24 10.90 -21.05 -0.04
CA SER A 24 12.09 -21.50 -0.78
C SER A 24 12.07 -22.99 -1.16
N SER A 25 11.23 -23.80 -0.49
CA SER A 25 11.07 -25.23 -0.81
C SER A 25 10.08 -25.49 -1.95
N ARG A 26 9.35 -24.46 -2.41
CA ARG A 26 8.35 -24.59 -3.47
C ARG A 26 8.99 -24.68 -4.86
N GLN A 27 8.40 -25.49 -5.73
CA GLN A 27 8.73 -25.52 -7.16
C GLN A 27 7.95 -24.42 -7.90
N GLY A 28 8.39 -23.17 -7.71
CA GLY A 28 7.87 -21.99 -8.40
C GLY A 28 6.83 -21.18 -7.61
N THR A 29 6.64 -19.95 -8.08
CA THR A 29 5.67 -18.97 -7.59
C THR A 29 4.70 -18.66 -8.74
N TYR A 30 3.43 -19.01 -8.62
CA TYR A 30 2.40 -18.74 -9.61
C TYR A 30 1.18 -18.12 -8.92
N GLY A 31 0.64 -17.01 -9.46
CA GLY A 31 -0.54 -16.33 -8.90
C GLY A 31 -0.44 -16.14 -7.37
N GLU A 32 -1.53 -16.48 -6.67
CA GLU A 32 -1.70 -16.43 -5.22
C GLU A 32 -1.07 -17.64 -4.49
N TRP A 33 0.18 -17.99 -4.82
CA TRP A 33 0.84 -19.18 -4.28
C TRP A 33 1.03 -19.13 -2.77
N GLU A 34 1.09 -17.93 -2.19
CA GLU A 34 1.17 -17.70 -0.76
C GLU A 34 -0.03 -18.30 -0.01
N CYS A 35 -1.21 -18.36 -0.64
CA CYS A 35 -2.42 -18.94 -0.04
C CYS A 35 -2.28 -20.43 0.32
N ASP A 36 -1.33 -21.14 -0.28
CA ASP A 36 -1.05 -22.55 0.03
C ASP A 36 -0.33 -22.74 1.38
N TYR A 37 0.10 -21.66 2.05
CA TYR A 37 0.82 -21.76 3.31
C TYR A 37 -0.11 -22.19 4.45
N GLN A 38 0.03 -23.44 4.90
CA GLN A 38 -0.85 -24.04 5.91
C GLN A 38 -0.76 -23.42 7.32
N HIS A 39 0.22 -22.55 7.58
CA HIS A 39 0.44 -21.96 8.91
C HIS A 39 0.21 -20.44 8.93
N TRP A 40 -0.66 -19.94 8.05
CA TRP A 40 -1.06 -18.53 8.02
C TRP A 40 -1.59 -18.05 9.37
N ASP A 41 -2.46 -18.82 10.03
CA ASP A 41 -3.02 -18.42 11.34
C ASP A 41 -1.94 -18.14 12.40
N GLU A 42 -0.87 -18.94 12.41
CA GLU A 42 0.25 -18.73 13.34
C GLU A 42 1.05 -17.47 13.00
N LEU A 43 1.23 -17.19 11.70
CA LEU A 43 1.98 -16.04 11.22
C LEU A 43 1.19 -14.73 11.43
N TRP A 44 -0.10 -14.73 11.11
CA TRP A 44 -0.99 -13.59 11.40
C TRP A 44 -1.02 -13.30 12.88
N LYS A 45 -1.26 -14.32 13.72
CA LYS A 45 -1.29 -14.12 15.17
C LYS A 45 0.02 -13.52 15.70
N ALA A 46 1.17 -14.04 15.26
CA ALA A 46 2.46 -13.50 15.69
C ALA A 46 2.67 -12.05 15.21
N ALA A 47 2.26 -11.71 13.98
CA ALA A 47 2.33 -10.35 13.47
C ALA A 47 1.41 -9.41 14.27
N GLU A 48 0.15 -9.76 14.49
CA GLU A 48 -0.82 -8.99 15.26
C GLU A 48 -0.35 -8.74 16.71
N GLU A 49 0.21 -9.77 17.37
CA GLU A 49 0.81 -9.64 18.70
C GLU A 49 2.01 -8.69 18.68
N SER A 50 2.90 -8.77 17.68
CA SER A 50 4.01 -7.83 17.51
C SER A 50 3.54 -6.40 17.23
N MET A 51 2.47 -6.21 16.46
CA MET A 51 1.89 -4.88 16.22
C MET A 51 1.33 -4.27 17.51
N LYS A 52 0.61 -5.08 18.29
CA LYS A 52 0.02 -4.67 19.57
C LYS A 52 1.07 -4.31 20.63
N ASP A 53 2.15 -5.07 20.69
CA ASP A 53 3.24 -4.87 21.66
C ASP A 53 4.27 -3.82 21.24
N PHE A 54 4.07 -3.24 20.05
CA PHE A 54 4.95 -2.25 19.47
C PHE A 54 5.12 -1.04 20.40
N SER A 55 6.37 -0.67 20.62
CA SER A 55 6.73 0.55 21.36
C SER A 55 7.97 1.16 20.71
N HIS A 56 7.93 2.47 20.43
CA HIS A 56 9.02 3.19 19.76
C HIS A 56 10.38 2.96 20.45
N GLU A 57 10.41 2.95 21.78
CA GLU A 57 11.62 2.79 22.61
C GLU A 57 12.32 1.42 22.45
N ASN A 58 11.58 0.38 22.05
CA ASN A 58 12.09 -0.99 21.93
C ASN A 58 11.96 -1.52 20.50
N SER A 59 11.74 -0.64 19.53
CA SER A 59 11.59 -1.04 18.13
C SER A 59 12.95 -1.38 17.54
N ASP A 60 13.17 -2.66 17.24
CA ASP A 60 14.30 -3.09 16.43
C ASP A 60 13.89 -3.12 14.95
N ILE A 61 14.86 -2.82 14.08
CA ILE A 61 14.64 -2.77 12.63
C ILE A 61 14.26 -4.15 12.06
N GLU A 62 14.66 -5.23 12.73
CA GLU A 62 14.34 -6.60 12.33
C GLU A 62 12.83 -6.87 12.44
N THR A 63 12.19 -6.41 13.52
CA THR A 63 10.75 -6.53 13.73
C THR A 63 9.98 -5.74 12.68
N ILE A 64 10.41 -4.51 12.37
CA ILE A 64 9.82 -3.71 11.29
C ILE A 64 9.95 -4.43 9.94
N ASN A 65 11.13 -4.95 9.61
CA ASN A 65 11.35 -5.70 8.38
C ASN A 65 10.51 -6.98 8.31
N ASN A 66 10.35 -7.69 9.43
CA ASN A 66 9.51 -8.89 9.51
C ASN A 66 8.03 -8.54 9.35
N LEU A 67 7.56 -7.43 9.91
CA LEU A 67 6.20 -6.93 9.70
C LEU A 67 5.97 -6.53 8.25
N LEU A 68 6.88 -5.76 7.64
CA LEU A 68 6.81 -5.38 6.22
C LEU A 68 6.77 -6.63 5.33
N TYR A 69 7.65 -7.60 5.56
CA TYR A 69 7.65 -8.87 4.82
C TYR A 69 6.32 -9.61 4.96
N THR A 70 5.76 -9.67 6.17
CA THR A 70 4.51 -10.40 6.41
C THR A 70 3.31 -9.68 5.77
N ILE A 71 3.23 -8.35 5.88
CA ILE A 71 2.22 -7.53 5.19
C ILE A 71 2.29 -7.76 3.68
N ALA A 72 3.48 -7.81 3.09
CA ALA A 72 3.65 -8.05 1.66
C ALA A 72 3.10 -9.40 1.20
N ARG A 73 3.17 -10.44 2.04
CA ARG A 73 2.64 -11.77 1.71
C ARG A 73 1.15 -11.91 2.01
N ASP A 74 0.60 -11.02 2.84
CA ASP A 74 -0.83 -10.92 3.15
C ASP A 74 -1.54 -9.93 2.20
N ASN A 75 -1.03 -9.79 0.97
CA ASN A 75 -1.49 -8.81 0.00
C ASN A 75 -2.93 -9.02 -0.46
N GLU A 76 -3.42 -10.27 -0.45
CA GLU A 76 -4.70 -10.59 -1.09
C GLU A 76 -5.92 -10.41 -0.20
N ILE A 77 -5.80 -10.69 1.10
CA ILE A 77 -6.89 -10.43 2.06
C ILE A 77 -6.70 -9.13 2.84
N GLU A 78 -5.49 -8.57 2.82
CA GLU A 78 -5.09 -7.32 3.48
C GLU A 78 -5.43 -7.30 4.99
N ARG A 79 -5.35 -8.45 5.68
CA ARG A 79 -5.72 -8.57 7.09
C ARG A 79 -4.79 -7.73 7.98
N LEU A 80 -3.49 -7.86 7.80
CA LEU A 80 -2.46 -7.17 8.58
C LEU A 80 -2.43 -5.67 8.26
N ARG A 81 -2.73 -5.30 7.01
CA ARG A 81 -2.92 -3.90 6.62
C ARG A 81 -4.04 -3.25 7.44
N LYS A 82 -5.20 -3.92 7.53
CA LYS A 82 -6.38 -3.46 8.30
C LYS A 82 -6.09 -3.42 9.80
N GLU A 83 -5.32 -4.37 10.31
CA GLU A 83 -4.91 -4.36 11.71
C GLU A 83 -3.96 -3.19 12.03
N ALA A 84 -2.97 -2.93 11.16
CA ALA A 84 -1.96 -1.89 11.37
C ALA A 84 -2.56 -0.47 11.53
N ILE A 85 -3.72 -0.20 10.94
CA ILE A 85 -4.47 1.08 11.07
C ILE A 85 -4.72 1.46 12.53
N LYS A 86 -4.86 0.47 13.42
CA LYS A 86 -5.11 0.70 14.86
C LYS A 86 -3.89 1.21 15.62
N TYR A 87 -2.70 1.21 15.01
CA TYR A 87 -1.43 1.52 15.67
C TYR A 87 -0.67 2.65 14.94
N PRO A 88 -1.07 3.93 15.13
CA PRO A 88 -0.47 5.07 14.43
C PRO A 88 1.05 5.16 14.52
N GLU A 89 1.64 4.95 15.70
CA GLU A 89 3.10 5.02 15.85
C GLU A 89 3.84 3.91 15.10
N LEU A 90 3.26 2.71 15.05
CA LEU A 90 3.80 1.63 14.24
C LEU A 90 3.71 1.99 12.76
N LEU A 91 2.57 2.51 12.30
CA LEU A 91 2.40 2.94 10.91
C LEU A 91 3.42 3.99 10.49
N ARG A 92 3.77 4.94 11.36
CA ARG A 92 4.85 5.90 11.08
C ARG A 92 6.19 5.21 10.86
N GLN A 93 6.52 4.20 11.67
CA GLN A 93 7.76 3.46 11.48
C GLN A 93 7.72 2.60 10.22
N LEU A 94 6.63 1.88 9.97
CA LEU A 94 6.44 1.11 8.74
C LEU A 94 6.55 2.01 7.50
N ALA A 95 5.97 3.20 7.53
CA ALA A 95 6.04 4.17 6.44
C ALA A 95 7.44 4.72 6.23
N ARG A 96 8.20 5.01 7.31
CA ARG A 96 9.57 5.50 7.21
C ARG A 96 10.55 4.44 6.69
N PHE A 97 10.53 3.25 7.28
CA PHE A 97 11.41 2.16 6.88
C PHE A 97 10.97 1.46 5.59
N GLY A 98 9.67 1.49 5.28
CA GLY A 98 9.11 0.86 4.09
C GLY A 98 9.60 1.47 2.78
N VAL A 99 10.07 2.72 2.79
CA VAL A 99 10.63 3.39 1.61
C VAL A 99 11.77 2.57 1.01
N ASP A 100 12.65 2.05 1.86
CA ASP A 100 13.83 1.26 1.45
C ASP A 100 13.55 -0.25 1.35
N SER A 101 12.32 -0.69 1.62
CA SER A 101 11.96 -2.10 1.54
C SER A 101 12.06 -2.64 0.11
N SER A 102 12.43 -3.91 -0.04
CA SER A 102 12.37 -4.62 -1.32
C SER A 102 10.97 -5.15 -1.64
N GLU A 103 10.01 -4.98 -0.74
CA GLU A 103 8.68 -5.59 -0.81
C GLU A 103 7.64 -4.58 -1.36
N PRO A 104 7.38 -4.53 -2.69
CA PRO A 104 6.44 -3.56 -3.26
C PRO A 104 5.03 -3.71 -2.68
N ASP A 105 4.62 -4.94 -2.34
CA ASP A 105 3.31 -5.19 -1.75
C ASP A 105 3.14 -4.60 -0.36
N ALA A 106 4.21 -4.53 0.43
CA ALA A 106 4.17 -3.81 1.70
C ALA A 106 4.06 -2.31 1.47
N LYS A 107 4.82 -1.76 0.51
CA LYS A 107 4.89 -0.31 0.29
C LYS A 107 3.54 0.31 -0.05
N TRP A 108 2.82 -0.29 -1.00
CA TRP A 108 1.50 0.22 -1.36
C TRP A 108 0.50 0.04 -0.22
N GLN A 109 0.53 -1.11 0.47
CA GLN A 109 -0.37 -1.36 1.60
C GLN A 109 -0.14 -0.34 2.73
N VAL A 110 1.12 -0.05 3.06
CA VAL A 110 1.50 0.95 4.07
C VAL A 110 1.05 2.35 3.67
N SER A 111 1.26 2.75 2.41
CA SER A 111 0.78 4.06 1.92
C SER A 111 -0.73 4.22 2.10
N VAL A 112 -1.50 3.20 1.72
CA VAL A 112 -2.96 3.21 1.87
C VAL A 112 -3.37 3.11 3.35
N SER A 113 -2.66 2.35 4.20
CA SER A 113 -2.95 2.31 5.64
C SER A 113 -2.71 3.64 6.34
N VAL A 114 -1.67 4.39 5.95
CA VAL A 114 -1.41 5.72 6.50
C VAL A 114 -2.57 6.67 6.16
N ALA A 115 -3.08 6.61 4.93
CA ALA A 115 -4.25 7.37 4.51
C ALA A 115 -5.53 6.95 5.26
N ASP A 116 -5.82 5.65 5.32
CA ASP A 116 -7.01 5.13 6.00
C ASP A 116 -7.00 5.42 7.51
N ALA A 117 -5.82 5.44 8.13
CA ALA A 117 -5.65 5.83 9.52
C ALA A 117 -5.80 7.35 9.77
N GLN A 118 -5.93 8.15 8.71
CA GLN A 118 -6.09 9.61 8.76
C GLN A 118 -5.00 10.27 9.62
N LEU A 119 -3.75 9.84 9.46
CA LEU A 119 -2.65 10.38 10.24
C LEU A 119 -2.46 11.87 9.93
N PRO A 120 -2.23 12.74 10.94
CA PRO A 120 -2.01 14.17 10.70
C PRO A 120 -0.81 14.47 9.78
N ASP A 121 0.19 13.58 9.80
CA ASP A 121 1.41 13.63 8.99
C ASP A 121 1.34 12.71 7.75
N ALA A 122 0.13 12.28 7.33
CA ALA A 122 -0.06 11.32 6.23
C ALA A 122 0.62 11.75 4.92
N ALA A 123 0.50 13.03 4.53
CA ALA A 123 1.11 13.52 3.30
C ALA A 123 2.64 13.34 3.31
N ASP A 124 3.30 13.65 4.42
CA ASP A 124 4.76 13.53 4.56
C ASP A 124 5.23 12.07 4.56
N LEU A 125 4.43 11.18 5.14
CA LEU A 125 4.70 9.74 5.17
C LEU A 125 4.48 9.07 3.81
N ILE A 126 3.48 9.51 3.02
CA ILE A 126 3.13 8.90 1.73
C ILE A 126 3.99 9.45 0.58
N ARG A 127 4.37 10.73 0.61
CA ARG A 127 5.09 11.41 -0.48
C ARG A 127 6.33 10.67 -1.02
N PRO A 128 7.19 10.03 -0.20
CA PRO A 128 8.33 9.27 -0.71
C PRO A 128 7.93 8.17 -1.71
N TYR A 129 6.76 7.55 -1.54
CA TYR A 129 6.29 6.44 -2.37
C TYR A 129 5.76 6.88 -3.74
N LEU A 130 5.48 8.18 -3.95
CA LEU A 130 5.08 8.72 -5.25
C LEU A 130 6.17 8.56 -6.33
N ASN A 131 7.42 8.41 -5.91
CA ASN A 131 8.59 8.23 -6.76
C ASN A 131 9.16 6.80 -6.70
N ASP A 132 8.43 5.82 -6.14
CA ASP A 132 8.90 4.44 -6.07
C ASP A 132 9.15 3.86 -7.48
N ASN A 133 10.12 2.95 -7.61
CA ASN A 133 10.44 2.31 -8.90
C ASN A 133 9.27 1.45 -9.43
N ASN A 134 8.47 0.87 -8.52
CA ASN A 134 7.30 0.09 -8.85
C ASN A 134 6.12 1.01 -9.19
N GLU A 135 5.59 0.87 -10.40
CA GLU A 135 4.48 1.66 -10.90
C GLU A 135 3.20 1.50 -10.06
N TYR A 136 2.92 0.29 -9.57
CA TYR A 136 1.74 0.02 -8.77
C TYR A 136 1.80 0.73 -7.41
N VAL A 137 2.98 0.76 -6.79
CA VAL A 137 3.22 1.52 -5.55
C VAL A 137 2.92 2.99 -5.79
N ARG A 138 3.50 3.60 -6.84
CA ARG A 138 3.23 5.01 -7.17
C ARG A 138 1.75 5.29 -7.31
N ARG A 139 1.00 4.44 -8.05
CA ARG A 139 -0.44 4.63 -8.25
C ARG A 139 -1.24 4.59 -6.95
N ARG A 140 -0.99 3.58 -6.12
CA ARG A 140 -1.71 3.42 -4.85
C ARG A 140 -1.37 4.57 -3.89
N SER A 141 -0.12 5.04 -3.88
CA SER A 141 0.29 6.20 -3.09
C SER A 141 -0.32 7.51 -3.59
N LEU A 142 -0.47 7.69 -4.90
CA LEU A 142 -1.12 8.87 -5.48
C LEU A 142 -2.61 8.94 -5.08
N LEU A 143 -3.33 7.82 -5.14
CA LEU A 143 -4.71 7.75 -4.67
C LEU A 143 -4.80 8.03 -3.16
N ALA A 144 -3.87 7.46 -2.37
CA ALA A 144 -3.85 7.60 -0.92
C ALA A 144 -3.53 9.03 -0.45
N ILE A 145 -2.64 9.76 -1.13
CA ILE A 145 -2.23 11.11 -0.73
C ILE A 145 -3.26 12.19 -1.10
N ALA A 146 -4.15 11.93 -2.08
CA ALA A 146 -5.04 12.93 -2.64
C ALA A 146 -5.84 13.74 -1.59
N PRO A 147 -6.45 13.12 -0.56
CA PRO A 147 -7.18 13.88 0.47
C PRO A 147 -6.29 14.77 1.36
N PHE A 148 -4.99 14.48 1.44
CA PHE A 148 -4.03 15.14 2.35
C PHE A 148 -3.14 16.15 1.64
N SER A 149 -2.94 16.01 0.33
CA SER A 149 -2.20 16.97 -0.50
C SER A 149 -2.89 17.15 -1.86
N PRO A 150 -4.07 17.79 -1.89
CA PRO A 150 -4.93 17.82 -3.08
C PRO A 150 -4.25 18.48 -4.29
N ASN A 151 -3.58 19.61 -4.10
CA ASN A 151 -2.91 20.31 -5.20
C ASN A 151 -1.73 19.48 -5.78
N GLU A 152 -0.93 18.85 -4.92
CA GLU A 152 0.18 17.98 -5.35
C GLU A 152 -0.36 16.77 -6.13
N ALA A 153 -1.40 16.13 -5.60
CA ALA A 153 -2.03 14.97 -6.24
C ALA A 153 -2.67 15.33 -7.59
N GLU A 154 -3.35 16.48 -7.68
CA GLU A 154 -3.97 16.94 -8.92
C GLU A 154 -2.93 17.21 -10.03
N GLU A 155 -1.82 17.88 -9.69
CA GLU A 155 -0.75 18.15 -10.65
C GLU A 155 -0.09 16.87 -11.15
N ILE A 156 0.16 15.90 -10.26
CA ILE A 156 0.67 14.59 -10.66
C ILE A 156 -0.34 13.84 -11.54
N ALA A 157 -1.63 13.89 -11.19
CA ALA A 157 -2.69 13.24 -11.94
C ALA A 157 -2.78 13.79 -13.38
N LYS A 158 -2.73 15.11 -13.55
CA LYS A 158 -2.68 15.79 -14.87
C LYS A 158 -1.49 15.30 -15.70
N VAL A 159 -0.29 15.25 -15.11
CA VAL A 159 0.91 14.74 -15.79
C VAL A 159 0.76 13.27 -16.21
N TRP A 160 0.06 12.45 -15.43
CA TRP A 160 -0.11 11.03 -15.72
C TRP A 160 -1.08 10.73 -16.86
N MET A 161 -1.95 11.68 -17.23
CA MET A 161 -2.87 11.54 -18.37
C MET A 161 -2.15 11.34 -19.70
N ASP A 162 -0.91 11.84 -19.81
CA ASP A 162 -0.09 11.74 -21.01
C ASP A 162 0.85 10.52 -21.01
N LYS A 163 0.84 9.68 -19.96
CA LYS A 163 1.72 8.50 -19.90
C LYS A 163 1.17 7.37 -20.76
N ASP A 164 2.08 6.60 -21.37
CA ASP A 164 1.73 5.41 -22.16
C ASP A 164 1.02 4.32 -21.34
N TYR A 165 1.33 4.23 -20.04
CA TYR A 165 0.80 3.19 -19.18
C TYR A 165 -0.66 3.46 -18.77
N GLU A 166 -1.56 2.59 -19.23
CA GLU A 166 -3.02 2.74 -19.06
C GLU A 166 -3.45 2.91 -17.61
N TYR A 167 -2.82 2.19 -16.68
CA TYR A 167 -3.20 2.26 -15.27
C TYR A 167 -2.78 3.56 -14.60
N SER A 168 -1.72 4.22 -15.08
CA SER A 168 -1.35 5.55 -14.60
C SER A 168 -2.43 6.57 -15.00
N ARG A 169 -2.94 6.49 -16.24
CA ARG A 169 -4.06 7.32 -16.70
C ARG A 169 -5.33 7.07 -15.89
N ILE A 170 -5.66 5.80 -15.64
CA ILE A 170 -6.80 5.41 -14.79
C ILE A 170 -6.66 6.01 -13.39
N ALA A 171 -5.49 5.86 -12.74
CA ALA A 171 -5.26 6.45 -11.41
C ALA A 171 -5.40 7.97 -11.42
N GLY A 172 -4.91 8.64 -12.47
CA GLY A 172 -5.10 10.08 -12.66
C GLY A 172 -6.57 10.47 -12.71
N LEU A 173 -7.40 9.76 -13.49
CA LEU A 173 -8.84 10.02 -13.59
C LEU A 173 -9.53 9.90 -12.23
N HIS A 174 -9.21 8.85 -11.47
CA HIS A 174 -9.76 8.64 -10.12
C HIS A 174 -9.31 9.73 -9.13
N VAL A 175 -8.06 10.21 -9.22
CA VAL A 175 -7.65 11.35 -8.37
C VAL A 175 -8.41 12.61 -8.70
N LEU A 176 -8.57 12.94 -9.99
CA LEU A 176 -9.37 14.11 -10.39
C LEU A 176 -10.83 13.99 -9.90
N ASP A 177 -11.40 12.78 -9.91
CA ASP A 177 -12.72 12.49 -9.38
C ASP A 177 -12.82 12.64 -7.85
N ILE A 178 -11.89 12.03 -7.10
CA ILE A 178 -11.77 12.19 -5.63
C ILE A 178 -11.70 13.67 -5.23
N LEU A 179 -10.92 14.45 -5.97
CA LEU A 179 -10.72 15.88 -5.71
C LEU A 179 -11.85 16.76 -6.23
N LYS A 180 -12.82 16.21 -6.98
CA LYS A 180 -13.85 16.96 -7.70
C LYS A 180 -13.24 18.09 -8.55
N SER A 181 -12.13 17.77 -9.22
CA SER A 181 -11.36 18.72 -10.00
C SER A 181 -12.19 19.36 -11.12
N GLU A 182 -12.01 20.66 -11.33
CA GLU A 182 -12.64 21.41 -12.42
C GLU A 182 -12.19 20.91 -13.81
N CYS A 183 -11.01 20.28 -13.92
CA CYS A 183 -10.50 19.76 -15.18
C CYS A 183 -10.91 18.31 -15.48
N LEU A 184 -11.67 17.66 -14.57
CA LEU A 184 -12.07 16.26 -14.75
C LEU A 184 -12.85 16.03 -16.06
N GLU A 185 -13.81 16.89 -16.40
CA GLU A 185 -14.61 16.73 -17.63
C GLU A 185 -13.74 16.76 -18.89
N LEU A 186 -12.76 17.66 -18.94
CA LEU A 186 -11.80 17.75 -20.05
C LEU A 186 -11.08 16.41 -20.23
N TYR A 187 -10.62 15.78 -19.15
CA TYR A 187 -9.90 14.51 -19.23
C TYR A 187 -10.83 13.31 -19.49
N LEU A 188 -12.07 13.32 -19.01
CA LEU A 188 -13.06 12.30 -19.36
C LEU A 188 -13.38 12.34 -20.87
N GLU A 189 -13.53 13.53 -21.46
CA GLU A 189 -13.71 13.69 -22.90
C GLU A 189 -12.48 13.22 -23.68
N ARG A 190 -11.29 13.67 -23.27
CA ARG A 190 -10.02 13.31 -23.90
C ARG A 190 -9.79 11.79 -23.94
N HIS A 191 -10.15 11.09 -22.86
CA HIS A 191 -9.94 9.64 -22.73
C HIS A 191 -11.17 8.79 -23.07
N ALA A 192 -12.28 9.38 -23.54
CA ALA A 192 -13.47 8.62 -23.96
C ALA A 192 -13.18 7.62 -25.11
N ASN A 193 -12.23 7.97 -25.98
CA ASN A 193 -11.76 7.14 -27.09
C ASN A 193 -10.32 6.64 -26.91
N ASP A 194 -9.85 6.55 -25.65
CA ASP A 194 -8.50 6.05 -25.34
C ASP A 194 -8.25 4.68 -25.97
N SER A 195 -7.02 4.37 -26.38
CA SER A 195 -6.70 3.07 -27.01
C SER A 195 -6.92 1.89 -26.06
N SER A 196 -6.75 2.09 -24.76
CA SER A 196 -7.02 1.10 -23.73
C SER A 196 -8.52 0.96 -23.45
N LYS A 197 -9.02 -0.28 -23.56
CA LYS A 197 -10.41 -0.60 -23.14
C LYS A 197 -10.64 -0.36 -21.64
N TYR A 198 -9.59 -0.47 -20.83
CA TYR A 198 -9.69 -0.29 -19.37
C TYR A 198 -9.84 1.18 -19.02
N VAL A 199 -9.09 2.07 -19.69
CA VAL A 199 -9.25 3.53 -19.53
C VAL A 199 -10.66 3.94 -19.94
N ARG A 200 -11.13 3.50 -21.11
CA ARG A 200 -12.50 3.80 -21.58
C ARG A 200 -13.57 3.32 -20.59
N SER A 201 -13.42 2.12 -20.02
CA SER A 201 -14.36 1.61 -19.00
C SER A 201 -14.40 2.51 -17.77
N ASN A 202 -13.24 2.96 -17.27
CA ASN A 202 -13.17 3.82 -16.10
C ASN A 202 -13.79 5.20 -16.36
N VAL A 203 -13.60 5.77 -17.56
CA VAL A 203 -14.28 7.01 -17.97
C VAL A 203 -15.81 6.86 -17.86
N GLU A 204 -16.36 5.76 -18.39
CA GLU A 204 -17.79 5.50 -18.35
C GLU A 204 -18.31 5.24 -16.93
N ASP A 205 -17.51 4.56 -16.10
CA ASP A 205 -17.89 4.27 -14.72
C ASP A 205 -17.91 5.54 -13.86
N ILE A 206 -16.92 6.42 -14.00
CA ILE A 206 -16.89 7.73 -13.33
C ILE A 206 -18.11 8.57 -13.75
N ARG A 207 -18.40 8.65 -15.06
CA ARG A 207 -19.60 9.36 -15.56
C ARG A 207 -20.87 8.81 -14.91
N LYS A 208 -21.07 7.49 -14.92
CA LYS A 208 -22.27 6.86 -14.35
C LYS A 208 -22.42 7.11 -12.86
N GLN A 209 -21.33 7.12 -12.10
CA GLN A 209 -21.38 7.37 -10.66
C GLN A 209 -21.82 8.80 -10.38
N ARG A 210 -21.29 9.78 -11.12
CA ARG A 210 -21.65 11.21 -10.95
C ARG A 210 -23.07 11.56 -11.37
N TYR A 211 -23.68 10.83 -12.31
CA TYR A 211 -25.09 11.04 -12.70
C TYR A 211 -26.12 10.35 -11.79
N ARG A 212 -25.67 9.58 -10.79
CA ARG A 212 -26.55 8.94 -9.79
C ARG A 212 -26.67 9.71 -8.48
N GLU A 213 -25.81 10.71 -8.27
CA GLU A 213 -25.84 11.65 -7.14
C GLU A 213 -26.68 12.89 -7.48
#